data_AF-A0A6N7W9R6-F1
#
_entry.id   AF-A0A6N7W9R6-F1
#
_cell.length_a   1.000
_cell.length_b   1.000
_cell.length_c   1.000
_cell.angle_alpha   90.00
_cell.angle_beta   90.00
_cell.angle_gamma   90.00
#
_symmetry.space_group_name_H-M   'P 1'
#
loop_
_entity.id
_entity.type
_entity.pdbx_description
1 polymer ?
#
loop_
_entity_poly.entity_id
_entity_poly.type
_entity_poly.pdbx_seq_one_letter_code
_entity_poly.pdbx_strand_id
1 'polypeptide(L)'
;MLQNNEKSAEVLKAEKIVEQAKARLAEAKRKASQQKRKEENQHKYMMGGIVHKYFPECYQFDEQELNRIIASGMKSEQCQRIIEIVKKESADKRENAVVKAESEVAGDEGTGKSENA
;
A
#
# COMPACT_ATOMS: atom_id res chain seq x y z
N MET A 1 -7.59 44.76 40.98
CA MET A 1 -6.15 44.40 40.91
C MET A 1 -6.03 43.17 40.02
N LEU A 2 -5.76 43.37 38.72
CA LEU A 2 -5.57 42.28 37.77
C LEU A 2 -4.15 41.73 37.99
N GLN A 3 -4.05 40.55 38.59
CA GLN A 3 -2.78 39.84 38.74
C GLN A 3 -2.33 39.34 37.36
N ASN A 4 -1.41 40.08 36.75
CA ASN A 4 -0.71 39.67 35.54
C ASN A 4 0.14 38.43 35.87
N ASN A 5 -0.38 37.27 35.48
CA ASN A 5 0.30 35.99 35.55
C ASN A 5 1.39 35.96 34.47
N GLU A 6 2.57 36.53 34.77
CA GLU A 6 3.77 36.35 33.96
C GLU A 6 4.16 34.87 34.04
N LYS A 7 3.72 34.08 33.06
CA LYS A 7 4.21 32.72 32.88
C LYS A 7 5.73 32.77 32.81
N SER A 8 6.40 32.04 33.72
CA SER A 8 7.87 31.92 33.74
C SER A 8 8.39 31.56 32.34
N ALA A 9 9.54 32.11 31.95
CA ALA A 9 10.15 31.88 30.63
C ALA A 9 10.31 30.39 30.28
N GLU A 10 10.39 29.53 31.30
CA GLU A 10 10.42 28.07 31.17
C GLU A 10 9.08 27.49 30.73
N VAL A 11 7.96 28.00 31.25
CA VAL A 11 6.60 27.62 30.85
C VAL A 11 6.33 28.01 29.39
N LEU A 12 6.74 29.21 28.98
CA LEU A 12 6.63 29.67 27.59
C LEU A 12 7.43 28.79 26.61
N LYS A 13 8.61 28.32 27.02
CA LYS A 13 9.41 27.39 26.21
C LYS A 13 8.75 26.01 26.13
N ALA A 14 8.23 25.49 27.24
CA ALA A 14 7.51 24.22 27.28
C ALA A 14 6.23 24.25 26.42
N GLU A 15 5.47 25.34 26.45
CA GLU A 15 4.27 25.54 25.63
C GLU A 15 4.59 25.51 24.12
N LYS A 16 5.67 26.19 23.69
CA LYS A 16 6.13 26.14 22.30
C LYS A 16 6.53 24.74 21.83
N ILE A 17 7.17 23.96 22.69
CA ILE A 17 7.56 22.58 22.36
C ILE A 17 6.31 21.70 22.18
N VAL A 18 5.33 21.84 23.06
CA VAL A 18 4.06 21.11 22.96
C VAL A 18 3.29 21.50 21.70
N GLU A 19 3.25 22.79 21.36
CA GLU A 19 2.61 23.27 20.14
C GLU A 19 3.29 22.72 18.88
N GLN A 20 4.62 22.75 18.83
CA GLN A 20 5.38 22.17 17.72
C GLN A 20 5.19 20.66 17.62
N ALA A 21 5.16 19.94 18.74
CA ALA A 21 4.90 18.49 18.77
C ALA A 21 3.48 18.16 18.26
N LYS A 22 2.47 18.95 18.65
CA LYS A 22 1.11 18.82 18.13
C LYS A 22 1.04 19.09 16.63
N ALA A 23 1.76 20.10 16.14
CA ALA A 23 1.83 20.41 14.71
C ALA A 23 2.47 19.26 13.90
N ARG A 24 3.58 18.69 14.38
CA ARG A 24 4.23 17.52 13.76
C ARG A 24 3.30 16.30 13.74
N LEU A 25 2.56 16.05 14.83
CA LEU A 25 1.59 14.95 14.88
C LEU A 25 0.44 15.15 13.88
N ALA A 26 -0.07 16.38 13.76
CA ALA A 26 -1.11 16.70 12.78
C ALA A 26 -0.62 16.53 11.34
N GLU A 27 0.61 16.95 11.04
CA GLU A 27 1.24 16.76 9.73
C GLU A 27 1.45 15.28 9.41
N ALA A 28 1.94 14.48 10.36
CA ALA A 28 2.11 13.04 10.20
C ALA A 28 0.77 12.34 9.91
N LYS A 29 -0.31 12.71 10.64
CA LYS A 29 -1.67 12.21 10.37
C LYS A 29 -2.16 12.59 8.98
N ARG A 30 -1.90 13.82 8.53
CA ARG A 30 -2.27 14.29 7.19
C ARG A 30 -1.52 13.52 6.10
N LYS A 31 -0.21 13.31 6.25
CA LYS A 31 0.61 12.52 5.31
C LYS A 31 0.13 11.07 5.23
N ALA A 32 -0.14 10.44 6.37
CA ALA A 32 -0.69 9.07 6.40
C ALA A 32 -2.05 8.97 5.70
N SER A 33 -2.95 9.95 5.92
CA SER A 33 -4.25 9.98 5.23
C SER A 33 -4.11 10.20 3.72
N GLN A 34 -3.20 11.09 3.29
CA GLN A 34 -2.93 11.32 1.88
C GLN A 34 -2.34 10.09 1.20
N GLN A 35 -1.43 9.40 1.86
CA GLN A 35 -0.83 8.17 1.35
C GLN A 35 -1.88 7.08 1.18
N LYS A 36 -2.75 6.87 2.19
CA LYS A 36 -3.86 5.93 2.09
C LYS A 36 -4.80 6.26 0.91
N ARG A 37 -5.15 7.53 0.72
CA ARG A 37 -5.98 7.96 -0.42
C ARG A 37 -5.29 7.70 -1.77
N LYS A 38 -3.97 7.89 -1.84
CA LYS A 38 -3.19 7.64 -3.06
C LYS A 38 -3.19 6.16 -3.42
N GLU A 39 -2.98 5.29 -2.44
CA GLU A 39 -3.01 3.83 -2.62
C GLU A 39 -4.40 3.34 -3.05
N GLU A 40 -5.45 3.81 -2.36
CA GLU A 40 -6.84 3.48 -2.72
C GLU A 40 -7.17 3.94 -4.14
N ASN A 41 -6.77 5.15 -4.52
CA ASN A 41 -7.02 5.67 -5.86
C ASN A 41 -6.23 4.91 -6.93
N GLN A 42 -4.98 4.53 -6.65
CA GLN A 42 -4.17 3.75 -7.58
C GLN A 42 -4.86 2.42 -7.92
N HIS A 43 -5.34 1.70 -6.90
CA HIS A 43 -6.09 0.47 -7.13
C HIS A 43 -7.40 0.70 -7.89
N LYS A 44 -8.13 1.77 -7.59
CA LYS A 44 -9.36 2.12 -8.34
C LYS A 44 -9.09 2.36 -9.83
N TYR A 45 -8.06 3.13 -10.17
CA TYR A 45 -7.69 3.39 -11.56
C TYR A 45 -7.25 2.12 -12.28
N MET A 46 -6.44 1.28 -11.63
CA MET A 46 -6.02 0.00 -12.19
C MET A 46 -7.22 -0.92 -12.45
N MET A 47 -8.13 -1.06 -11.48
CA MET A 47 -9.33 -1.88 -11.63
C MET A 47 -10.24 -1.35 -12.75
N GLY A 48 -10.47 -0.04 -12.80
CA GLY A 48 -11.27 0.59 -13.86
C GLY A 48 -10.67 0.37 -15.25
N GLY A 49 -9.34 0.50 -15.39
CA GLY A 49 -8.64 0.24 -16.65
C GLY A 49 -8.75 -1.20 -17.12
N ILE A 50 -8.68 -2.18 -16.21
CA ILE A 50 -8.85 -3.61 -16.53
C ILE A 50 -10.29 -3.88 -16.97
N VAL A 51 -11.28 -3.34 -16.27
CA VAL A 51 -12.69 -3.49 -16.65
C VAL A 51 -12.92 -2.91 -18.04
N HIS A 52 -12.48 -1.68 -18.31
CA HIS A 52 -12.64 -1.06 -19.63
C HIS A 52 -11.96 -1.86 -20.76
N LYS A 53 -10.79 -2.46 -20.49
CA LYS A 53 -10.05 -3.27 -21.48
C LYS A 53 -10.81 -4.50 -21.95
N TYR A 54 -11.49 -5.21 -21.04
CA TYR A 54 -12.20 -6.46 -21.36
C TYR A 54 -13.72 -6.30 -21.47
N PHE A 55 -14.26 -5.17 -21.01
CA PHE A 55 -15.67 -4.81 -21.07
C PHE A 55 -15.82 -3.34 -21.51
N PRO A 56 -15.57 -3.01 -22.79
CA PRO A 56 -15.57 -1.62 -23.28
C PRO A 56 -16.95 -0.96 -23.21
N GLU A 57 -18.02 -1.75 -23.25
CA GLU A 57 -19.40 -1.30 -23.11
C GLU A 57 -19.78 -0.92 -21.66
N CYS A 58 -18.86 -1.06 -20.69
CA CYS A 58 -19.15 -0.79 -19.28
C CYS A 58 -19.69 0.62 -18.99
N TYR A 59 -19.38 1.60 -19.84
CA TYR A 59 -19.86 2.99 -19.72
C TYR A 59 -21.31 3.20 -20.15
N GLN A 60 -21.95 2.21 -20.77
CA GLN A 60 -23.35 2.28 -21.18
C GLN A 60 -24.31 1.89 -20.06
N PHE A 61 -23.79 1.30 -18.98
CA PHE A 61 -24.55 0.80 -17.85
C PHE A 61 -24.44 1.75 -16.67
N ASP A 62 -25.52 1.88 -15.91
CA ASP A 62 -25.47 2.57 -14.62
C ASP A 62 -24.78 1.70 -13.55
N GLU A 63 -24.60 2.27 -12.36
CA GLU A 63 -23.93 1.59 -11.25
C GLU A 63 -24.65 0.29 -10.85
N GLN A 64 -25.99 0.27 -10.85
CA GLN A 64 -26.75 -0.91 -10.43
C GLN A 64 -26.66 -2.03 -11.46
N GLU A 65 -26.76 -1.68 -12.75
CA GLU A 65 -26.62 -2.59 -13.87
C GLU A 65 -25.21 -3.18 -13.93
N LEU A 66 -24.18 -2.34 -13.82
CA LEU A 66 -22.79 -2.78 -13.81
C LEU A 66 -22.51 -3.67 -12.60
N ASN A 67 -23.02 -3.33 -11.41
CA ASN A 67 -22.91 -4.18 -10.22
C ASN A 67 -23.52 -5.56 -10.45
N ARG A 68 -24.69 -5.64 -11.10
CA ARG A 68 -25.35 -6.92 -11.42
C ARG A 68 -24.52 -7.76 -12.39
N ILE A 69 -23.97 -7.15 -13.45
CA ILE A 69 -23.13 -7.81 -14.45
C ILE A 69 -21.86 -8.37 -13.80
N ILE A 70 -21.11 -7.51 -13.09
CA ILE A 70 -19.86 -7.90 -12.44
C ILE A 70 -20.10 -8.96 -11.36
N ALA A 71 -21.13 -8.81 -10.53
CA ALA A 71 -21.46 -9.81 -9.51
C ALA A 71 -21.81 -11.17 -10.13
N SER A 72 -22.53 -11.20 -11.25
CA SER A 72 -22.82 -12.43 -11.98
C SER A 72 -21.54 -13.06 -12.55
N GLY A 73 -20.67 -12.25 -13.18
CA GLY A 73 -19.40 -12.71 -13.72
C GLY A 73 -18.50 -13.33 -12.65
N MET A 74 -18.36 -12.68 -11.50
CA MET A 74 -17.56 -13.16 -10.36
C MET A 74 -18.14 -14.42 -9.71
N LYS A 75 -19.46 -14.62 -9.77
CA LYS A 75 -20.15 -15.82 -9.29
C LYS A 75 -20.12 -16.97 -10.29
N SER A 76 -19.73 -16.73 -11.55
CA SER A 76 -19.61 -17.79 -12.54
C SER A 76 -18.53 -18.78 -12.14
N GLU A 77 -18.79 -20.08 -12.35
CA GLU A 77 -17.81 -21.12 -12.02
C GLU A 77 -16.50 -20.93 -12.78
N GLN A 78 -16.57 -20.45 -14.03
CA GLN A 78 -15.38 -20.16 -14.82
C GLN A 78 -14.50 -19.10 -14.15
N CYS A 79 -15.08 -17.99 -13.71
CA CYS A 79 -14.33 -16.95 -13.03
C CYS A 79 -13.74 -17.44 -11.71
N GLN A 80 -14.51 -18.20 -10.91
CA GLN A 80 -14.04 -18.78 -9.66
C GLN A 80 -12.86 -19.74 -9.86
N ARG A 81 -12.93 -20.63 -10.85
CA ARG A 81 -11.81 -21.54 -11.18
C ARG A 81 -10.55 -20.79 -11.58
N ILE A 82 -10.68 -19.76 -12.43
CA ILE A 82 -9.53 -18.93 -12.83
C ILE A 82 -8.94 -18.19 -11.62
N ILE A 83 -9.78 -17.66 -10.72
CA ILE A 83 -9.31 -17.02 -9.48
C ILE A 83 -8.49 -18.00 -8.63
N GLU A 84 -8.93 -19.25 -8.51
CA GLU A 84 -8.19 -20.27 -7.76
C GLU A 84 -6.84 -20.61 -8.40
N ILE A 85 -6.78 -20.74 -9.72
CA ILE A 85 -5.53 -20.97 -10.47
C ILE A 85 -4.56 -19.82 -10.22
N VAL A 86 -5.00 -18.56 -10.42
CA VAL A 86 -4.17 -17.38 -10.23
C VAL A 86 -3.69 -17.26 -8.77
N LYS A 87 -4.53 -17.62 -7.79
CA LYS A 87 -4.13 -17.64 -6.37
C LYS A 87 -3.00 -18.65 -6.11
N LYS A 88 -3.11 -19.86 -6.68
CA LYS A 88 -2.07 -20.89 -6.57
C LYS A 88 -0.76 -20.43 -7.22
N GLU A 89 -0.82 -19.97 -8.48
CA GLU A 89 0.36 -19.44 -9.18
C GLU A 89 1.01 -18.27 -8.45
N SER A 90 0.22 -17.41 -7.81
CA SER A 90 0.74 -16.28 -7.03
C SER A 90 1.41 -16.73 -5.72
N ALA A 91 0.96 -17.82 -5.12
CA ALA A 91 1.61 -18.43 -3.96
C ALA A 91 2.95 -19.07 -4.38
N ASP A 92 2.94 -19.87 -5.44
CA ASP A 92 4.12 -20.55 -5.97
C ASP A 92 5.22 -19.56 -6.40
N LYS A 93 4.82 -18.43 -7.02
CA LYS A 93 5.77 -17.35 -7.37
C LYS A 93 6.41 -16.71 -6.15
N ARG A 94 5.69 -16.58 -5.03
CA ARG A 94 6.24 -16.03 -3.79
C ARG A 94 7.19 -17.02 -3.14
N GLU A 95 6.84 -18.30 -3.10
CA GLU A 95 7.69 -19.36 -2.57
C GLU A 95 9.00 -19.47 -3.36
N ASN A 96 8.92 -19.51 -4.69
CA ASN A 96 10.11 -19.54 -5.55
C ASN A 96 10.97 -18.27 -5.44
N ALA A 97 10.37 -17.10 -5.21
CA ALA A 97 11.13 -15.86 -5.00
C ALA A 97 11.87 -15.87 -3.66
N VAL A 98 11.29 -16.46 -2.61
CA VAL A 98 11.93 -16.63 -1.30
C VAL A 98 13.09 -17.62 -1.41
N VAL A 99 12.87 -18.79 -2.02
CA VAL A 99 13.92 -19.81 -2.21
C VAL A 99 15.09 -19.29 -3.06
N LYS A 100 14.81 -18.47 -4.08
CA LYS A 100 15.83 -17.83 -4.90
C LYS A 100 16.64 -16.79 -4.10
N ALA A 101 15.99 -15.98 -3.28
CA ALA A 101 16.68 -15.01 -2.43
C ALA A 101 17.56 -15.69 -1.37
N GLU A 102 17.13 -16.83 -0.83
CA GLU A 102 17.91 -17.63 0.13
C GLU A 102 19.10 -18.35 -0.54
N SER A 103 18.95 -18.82 -1.78
CA SER A 103 20.04 -19.45 -2.55
C SER A 103 21.11 -18.44 -3.00
N GLU A 104 20.73 -17.20 -3.30
CA GLU A 104 21.69 -16.14 -3.67
C GLU A 104 22.49 -15.63 -2.46
N VAL A 105 21.98 -15.77 -1.23
CA VAL A 105 22.71 -15.45 0.02
C VAL A 105 23.73 -16.52 0.41
N ALA A 106 23.51 -17.78 0.04
CA ALA A 106 24.41 -18.89 0.38
C ALA A 106 25.63 -19.02 -0.55
N GLY A 107 25.73 -18.19 -1.61
CA GLY A 107 26.74 -18.32 -2.67
C GLY A 107 28.03 -17.49 -2.53
N ASP A 108 28.17 -16.63 -1.50
CA ASP A 108 29.31 -15.70 -1.39
C ASP A 108 30.41 -16.12 -0.41
N GLU A 109 30.28 -17.24 0.29
CA GLU A 109 31.38 -17.75 1.14
C GLU A 109 32.23 -18.80 0.42
N GLY A 110 33.24 -18.32 -0.31
CA GLY A 110 34.51 -19.05 -0.42
C GLY A 110 35.05 -19.24 -1.83
N THR A 111 35.87 -18.29 -2.30
CA THR A 111 37.09 -18.63 -3.07
C THR A 111 38.08 -17.46 -3.11
N GLY A 112 38.68 -17.15 -1.96
CA GLY A 112 39.87 -16.31 -1.88
C GLY A 112 41.14 -17.16 -2.01
N LYS A 113 41.43 -17.69 -3.20
CA LYS A 113 42.72 -18.35 -3.48
C LYS A 113 43.74 -17.26 -3.84
N SER A 114 44.46 -16.76 -2.84
CA SER A 114 45.61 -15.87 -3.05
C SER A 114 46.86 -16.71 -3.30
N GLU A 115 47.13 -16.99 -4.58
CA GLU A 115 48.48 -17.34 -5.03
C GLU A 115 49.29 -16.04 -5.14
N ASN A 116 50.42 -15.95 -4.46
CA ASN A 116 51.44 -14.97 -4.84
C ASN A 116 52.84 -15.59 -4.72
N ALA A 117 53.65 -15.20 -5.70
CA ALA A 117 54.98 -15.66 -6.04
C ALA A 117 56.07 -15.27 -5.02
#